data_AF-A0AAV3HJV0-F1
#
_entry.id   AF-A0AAV3HJV0-F1
#
_cell.length_a   1.000
_cell.length_b   1.000
_cell.length_c   1.000
_cell.angle_alpha   90.00
_cell.angle_beta   90.00
_cell.angle_gamma   90.00
#
_symmetry.space_group_name_H-M   'P 1'
#
loop_
_entity.id
_entity.type
_entity.pdbx_description
1 polymer ?
#
loop_
_entity_poly.entity_id
_entity_poly.type
_entity_poly.pdbx_seq_one_letter_code
_entity_poly.pdbx_strand_id
1 'polypeptide(L)'
;MTELIKAYWIGQSPQALNHDFRSELEKSFTLIKSEGDVSVLSDKEFTHFFYCPTSEHRCLQKSLLTLCENLDKKLIVIHDGEDHSRLPPKHIVAEYCQANACSPNEWISQVKLKYFSPTALDEQYLSSDTMLFKSGKSNFVDVVHYIANNVHKDLREEEAAALCHYSPNYFSKLFRRKVGMCFRDYVTEKRISLAKKMLLEEDSMKIAYIAYQCGYRDVSYFSRIFKKKTGLSPATYRQQF
;
A
#
# COMPACT_ATOMS: atom_id res chain seq x y z
N MET A 1 10.59 25.74 11.44
CA MET A 1 9.98 24.96 10.33
C MET A 1 9.67 23.59 10.88
N THR A 2 8.41 23.32 11.21
CA THR A 2 7.95 22.01 11.67
C THR A 2 7.96 21.08 10.46
N GLU A 3 8.79 20.03 10.51
CA GLU A 3 8.80 19.00 9.48
C GLU A 3 7.42 18.32 9.44
N LEU A 4 6.79 18.31 8.26
CA LEU A 4 5.49 17.70 8.07
C LEU A 4 5.62 16.18 8.08
N ILE A 5 4.77 15.50 8.84
CA ILE A 5 4.79 14.04 8.93
C ILE A 5 4.25 13.47 7.62
N LYS A 6 4.95 12.50 7.03
CA LYS A 6 4.43 11.79 5.85
C LYS A 6 3.26 10.89 6.25
N ALA A 7 2.22 10.81 5.43
CA ALA A 7 1.14 9.87 5.66
C ALA A 7 0.55 9.42 4.33
N TYR A 8 0.21 8.13 4.22
CA TYR A 8 -0.43 7.60 3.03
C TYR A 8 -1.94 7.83 3.05
N TRP A 9 -2.49 8.13 1.88
CA TRP A 9 -3.92 8.33 1.65
C TRP A 9 -4.44 7.29 0.65
N ILE A 10 -5.50 6.58 1.03
CA ILE A 10 -6.13 5.52 0.24
C ILE A 10 -7.62 5.80 0.07
N GLY A 11 -8.17 5.55 -1.13
CA GLY A 11 -9.61 5.69 -1.41
C GLY A 11 -9.95 6.99 -2.13
N GLN A 12 -11.12 7.60 -1.83
CA GLN A 12 -11.57 8.82 -2.52
C GLN A 12 -10.58 9.96 -2.35
N SER A 13 -10.50 10.85 -3.34
CA SER A 13 -9.65 12.04 -3.28
C SER A 13 -9.92 12.86 -2.01
N PRO A 14 -8.88 13.40 -1.33
CA PRO A 14 -9.06 14.33 -0.21
C PRO A 14 -9.87 15.58 -0.57
N GLN A 15 -10.04 15.86 -1.86
CA GLN A 15 -10.91 16.94 -2.36
C GLN A 15 -12.40 16.72 -2.04
N ALA A 16 -12.80 15.49 -1.73
CA ALA A 16 -14.16 15.19 -1.28
C ALA A 16 -14.43 15.68 0.16
N LEU A 17 -13.40 16.05 0.91
CA LEU A 17 -13.53 16.61 2.26
C LEU A 17 -13.85 18.10 2.23
N ASN A 18 -14.46 18.58 3.31
CA ASN A 18 -14.64 19.99 3.58
C ASN A 18 -13.30 20.74 3.57
N HIS A 19 -13.33 21.96 3.01
CA HIS A 19 -12.14 22.79 2.78
C HIS A 19 -11.31 23.01 4.06
N ASP A 20 -11.99 23.25 5.19
CA ASP A 20 -11.33 23.52 6.47
C ASP A 20 -10.55 22.30 6.98
N PHE A 21 -11.12 21.10 6.86
CA PHE A 21 -10.46 19.86 7.26
C PHE A 21 -9.29 19.52 6.34
N ARG A 22 -9.48 19.67 5.03
CA ARG A 22 -8.40 19.47 4.06
C ARG A 22 -7.23 20.42 4.31
N SER A 23 -7.49 21.71 4.49
CA SER A 23 -6.47 22.72 4.76
C SER A 23 -5.67 22.35 6.01
N GLU A 24 -6.34 21.92 7.08
CA GLU A 24 -5.66 21.58 8.32
C GLU A 24 -4.87 20.26 8.24
N LEU A 25 -5.32 19.33 7.40
CA LEU A 25 -4.64 18.07 7.15
C LEU A 25 -3.38 18.27 6.29
N GLU A 26 -3.44 19.13 5.28
CA GLU A 26 -2.29 19.53 4.44
C GLU A 26 -1.26 20.37 5.22
N LYS A 27 -1.69 21.12 6.26
CA LYS A 27 -0.78 21.81 7.20
C LYS A 27 -0.06 20.89 8.18
N SER A 28 -0.60 19.69 8.41
CA SER A 28 -0.08 18.76 9.44
C SER A 28 0.65 17.56 8.86
N PHE A 29 0.27 17.14 7.65
CA PHE A 29 0.79 15.95 6.97
C PHE A 29 1.17 16.20 5.51
N THR A 30 2.23 15.54 5.06
CA THR A 30 2.53 15.38 3.63
C THR A 30 1.83 14.13 3.13
N LEU A 31 0.69 14.31 2.44
CA LEU A 31 -0.13 13.18 1.97
C LEU A 31 0.43 12.54 0.70
N ILE A 32 0.74 11.25 0.78
CA ILE A 32 1.12 10.42 -0.36
C ILE A 32 -0.14 9.70 -0.87
N LYS A 33 -0.67 10.16 -2.00
CA LYS A 33 -1.89 9.60 -2.60
C LYS A 33 -1.56 8.28 -3.29
N SER A 34 -2.28 7.22 -2.94
CA SER A 34 -2.09 5.90 -3.54
C SER A 34 -2.92 5.65 -4.80
N GLU A 35 -3.88 6.52 -5.15
CA GLU A 35 -4.81 6.34 -6.28
C GLU A 35 -5.45 4.93 -6.37
N GLY A 36 -5.62 4.25 -5.23
CA GLY A 36 -6.14 2.88 -5.17
C GLY A 36 -5.08 1.76 -5.19
N ASP A 37 -3.80 2.10 -5.27
CA ASP A 37 -2.69 1.17 -5.08
C ASP A 37 -2.54 0.80 -3.59
N VAL A 38 -3.21 -0.27 -3.18
CA VAL A 38 -3.12 -0.82 -1.80
C VAL A 38 -1.73 -1.35 -1.44
N SER A 39 -0.78 -1.38 -2.39
CA SER A 39 0.54 -1.92 -2.15
C SER A 39 1.44 -1.01 -1.30
N VAL A 40 1.00 0.24 -1.07
CA VAL A 40 1.56 1.16 -0.05
C VAL A 40 1.49 0.59 1.36
N LEU A 41 0.55 -0.32 1.64
CA LEU A 41 0.45 -1.00 2.94
C LEU A 41 1.66 -1.89 3.26
N SER A 42 2.54 -2.14 2.29
CA SER A 42 3.77 -2.91 2.50
C SER A 42 4.91 -2.09 3.09
N ASP A 43 4.74 -0.78 3.24
CA ASP A 43 5.75 0.11 3.80
C ASP A 43 5.95 -0.16 5.31
N LYS A 44 7.22 -0.31 5.73
CA LYS A 44 7.58 -0.59 7.13
C LYS A 44 7.56 0.67 7.99
N GLU A 45 7.73 1.84 7.38
CA GLU A 45 7.76 3.11 8.12
C GLU A 45 6.36 3.53 8.59
N PHE A 46 5.29 2.95 8.03
CA PHE A 46 3.93 3.35 8.31
C PHE A 46 3.08 2.18 8.80
N THR A 47 2.53 2.31 10.00
CA THR A 47 1.55 1.37 10.57
C THR A 47 0.12 1.85 10.40
N HIS A 48 -0.07 3.16 10.20
CA HIS A 48 -1.37 3.83 10.10
C HIS A 48 -1.54 4.51 8.74
N PHE A 49 -2.72 4.34 8.13
CA PHE A 49 -3.03 4.85 6.78
C PHE A 49 -4.37 5.57 6.79
N PHE A 50 -4.44 6.75 6.18
CA PHE A 50 -5.72 7.44 6.00
C PHE A 50 -6.54 6.75 4.91
N TYR A 51 -7.81 6.51 5.19
CA TYR A 51 -8.74 5.89 4.26
C TYR A 51 -10.04 6.67 4.16
N CYS A 52 -10.43 7.00 2.93
CA CYS A 52 -11.75 7.56 2.63
C CYS A 52 -12.55 6.55 1.78
N PRO A 53 -13.68 6.00 2.29
CA PRO A 53 -14.47 5.01 1.56
C PRO A 53 -14.89 5.50 0.16
N THR A 54 -14.71 4.67 -0.87
CA THR A 54 -15.14 4.98 -2.24
C THR A 54 -16.31 4.11 -2.69
N SER A 55 -17.28 4.70 -3.39
CA SER A 55 -18.44 4.03 -3.99
C SER A 55 -18.09 3.24 -5.26
N GLU A 56 -16.97 3.56 -5.92
CA GLU A 56 -16.68 3.08 -7.27
C GLU A 56 -16.07 1.67 -7.30
N HIS A 57 -15.47 1.19 -6.20
CA HIS A 57 -14.65 -0.03 -6.23
C HIS A 57 -14.77 -0.94 -4.98
N ARG A 58 -15.83 -1.75 -4.91
CA ARG A 58 -16.00 -2.80 -3.87
C ARG A 58 -14.85 -3.82 -3.82
N CYS A 59 -14.17 -4.08 -4.94
CA CYS A 59 -13.06 -5.03 -5.00
C CYS A 59 -11.79 -4.51 -4.28
N LEU A 60 -11.47 -3.23 -4.45
CA LEU A 60 -10.33 -2.59 -3.78
C LEU A 60 -10.52 -2.58 -2.26
N GLN A 61 -11.75 -2.37 -1.79
CA GLN A 61 -12.08 -2.41 -0.37
C GLN A 61 -11.76 -3.78 0.25
N LYS A 62 -12.17 -4.89 -0.38
CA LYS A 62 -11.86 -6.24 0.15
C LYS A 62 -10.36 -6.52 0.23
N SER A 63 -9.61 -6.14 -0.80
CA SER A 63 -8.15 -6.31 -0.83
C SER A 63 -7.46 -5.47 0.24
N LEU A 64 -7.91 -4.21 0.44
CA LEU A 64 -7.40 -3.32 1.48
C LEU A 64 -7.59 -3.93 2.87
N LEU A 65 -8.81 -4.36 3.20
CA LEU A 65 -9.13 -4.93 4.51
C LEU A 65 -8.28 -6.16 4.81
N THR A 66 -8.16 -7.05 3.82
CA THR A 66 -7.36 -8.28 3.95
C THR A 66 -5.88 -7.96 4.18
N LEU A 67 -5.33 -6.95 3.51
CA LEU A 67 -3.94 -6.54 3.68
C LEU A 67 -3.70 -5.89 5.05
N CYS A 68 -4.61 -5.01 5.48
CA CYS A 68 -4.52 -4.40 6.80
C CYS A 68 -4.54 -5.43 7.93
N GLU A 69 -5.45 -6.41 7.85
CA GLU A 69 -5.53 -7.50 8.83
C GLU A 69 -4.27 -8.38 8.83
N ASN A 70 -3.71 -8.66 7.65
CA ASN A 70 -2.54 -9.55 7.52
C ASN A 70 -1.19 -8.90 7.82
N LEU A 71 -1.06 -7.58 7.62
CA LEU A 71 0.16 -6.82 7.82
C LEU A 71 0.15 -6.00 9.12
N ASP A 72 -0.87 -6.23 9.97
CA ASP A 72 -1.15 -5.46 11.18
C ASP A 72 -1.11 -3.94 10.95
N LYS A 73 -1.71 -3.51 9.84
CA LYS A 73 -1.86 -2.10 9.51
C LYS A 73 -3.24 -1.63 9.96
N LYS A 74 -3.30 -0.40 10.44
CA LYS A 74 -4.56 0.22 10.86
C LYS A 74 -4.98 1.32 9.91
N LEU A 75 -6.28 1.39 9.65
CA LEU A 75 -6.88 2.47 8.88
C LEU A 75 -7.38 3.56 9.81
N ILE A 76 -7.14 4.82 9.45
CA ILE A 76 -7.80 5.99 10.02
C ILE A 76 -8.87 6.39 9.00
N VAL A 77 -10.12 6.07 9.31
CA VAL A 77 -11.22 6.18 8.35
C VAL A 77 -11.87 7.55 8.51
N ILE A 78 -11.88 8.33 7.43
CA ILE A 78 -12.56 9.63 7.38
C ILE A 78 -13.81 9.46 6.51
N HIS A 79 -14.97 9.87 7.02
CA HIS A 79 -16.23 9.80 6.30
C HIS A 79 -17.13 11.02 6.59
N ASP A 80 -18.10 11.28 5.71
CA ASP A 80 -19.00 12.44 5.78
C ASP A 80 -20.29 12.20 6.59
N GLY A 81 -20.68 10.94 6.81
CA GLY A 81 -21.68 10.57 7.81
C GLY A 81 -22.87 9.73 7.34
N GLU A 82 -22.96 9.37 6.06
CA GLU A 82 -24.25 8.85 5.56
C GLU A 82 -24.35 7.33 5.35
N ASP A 83 -23.25 6.56 5.40
CA ASP A 83 -23.33 5.10 5.16
C ASP A 83 -22.39 4.25 6.04
N HIS A 84 -22.92 3.79 7.18
CA HIS A 84 -22.22 2.87 8.10
C HIS A 84 -22.04 1.45 7.53
N SER A 85 -22.77 1.06 6.48
CA SER A 85 -22.65 -0.28 5.88
C SER A 85 -21.35 -0.46 5.09
N ARG A 86 -20.64 0.65 4.81
CA ARG A 86 -19.40 0.69 4.03
C ARG A 86 -18.16 0.84 4.89
N LEU A 87 -18.31 0.89 6.21
CA LEU A 87 -17.18 1.05 7.11
C LEU A 87 -16.40 -0.26 7.25
N PRO A 88 -15.06 -0.21 7.22
CA PRO A 88 -14.22 -1.35 7.58
C PRO A 88 -14.59 -1.96 8.94
N PRO A 89 -14.30 -3.24 9.19
CA PRO A 89 -14.45 -3.84 10.51
C PRO A 89 -13.64 -3.11 11.60
N LYS A 90 -14.18 -3.03 12.82
CA LYS A 90 -13.53 -2.36 13.97
C LYS A 90 -12.11 -2.87 14.29
N HIS A 91 -11.79 -4.13 14.01
CA HIS A 91 -10.46 -4.67 14.28
C HIS A 91 -9.36 -4.15 13.32
N ILE A 92 -9.75 -3.58 12.18
CA ILE A 92 -8.85 -3.01 11.15
C ILE A 92 -8.69 -1.49 11.31
N VAL A 93 -9.63 -0.83 11.98
CA VAL A 93 -9.66 0.64 12.08
C VAL A 93 -9.07 1.08 13.41
N ALA A 94 -8.08 1.96 13.34
CA ALA A 94 -7.55 2.65 14.52
C ALA A 94 -8.51 3.72 15.01
N GLU A 95 -9.07 4.52 14.11
CA GLU A 95 -9.99 5.60 14.44
C GLU A 95 -10.95 5.93 13.30
N TYR A 96 -12.17 6.33 13.66
CA TYR A 96 -13.16 6.87 12.72
C TYR A 96 -13.30 8.37 12.96
N CYS A 97 -13.29 9.16 11.88
CA CYS A 97 -13.53 10.58 11.91
C CYS A 97 -14.72 10.94 11.04
N GLN A 98 -15.66 11.67 11.61
CA GLN A 98 -16.72 12.35 10.88
C GLN A 98 -16.23 13.74 10.50
N ALA A 99 -15.92 13.96 9.22
CA ALA A 99 -15.36 15.22 8.73
C ALA A 99 -16.25 16.44 9.01
N ASN A 100 -17.57 16.22 9.13
CA ASN A 100 -18.58 17.25 9.36
C ASN A 100 -18.90 17.52 10.84
N ALA A 101 -18.47 16.64 11.75
CA ALA A 101 -18.85 16.70 13.17
C ALA A 101 -17.66 16.93 14.12
N CYS A 102 -16.46 17.09 13.59
CA CYS A 102 -15.23 17.18 14.38
C CYS A 102 -14.51 18.52 14.15
N SER A 103 -13.90 19.07 15.21
CA SER A 103 -12.96 20.19 15.10
C SER A 103 -11.69 19.69 14.39
N PRO A 104 -11.42 20.10 13.13
CA PRO A 104 -10.36 19.46 12.35
C PRO A 104 -8.98 19.61 12.99
N ASN A 105 -8.68 20.79 13.53
CA ASN A 105 -7.38 21.06 14.15
C ASN A 105 -7.16 20.22 15.42
N GLU A 106 -8.18 20.17 16.29
CA GLU A 106 -8.08 19.44 17.55
C GLU A 106 -7.96 17.92 17.29
N TRP A 107 -8.73 17.40 16.35
CA TRP A 107 -8.68 15.99 15.98
C TRP A 107 -7.37 15.61 15.29
N ILE A 108 -6.92 16.41 14.31
CA ILE A 108 -5.64 16.18 13.61
C ILE A 108 -4.48 16.21 14.61
N SER A 109 -4.51 17.14 15.57
CA SER A 109 -3.51 17.20 16.64
C SER A 109 -3.53 15.93 17.51
N GLN A 110 -4.70 15.42 17.86
CA GLN A 110 -4.85 14.17 18.61
C GLN A 110 -4.35 12.95 17.82
N VAL A 111 -4.74 12.82 16.55
CA VAL A 111 -4.28 11.75 15.65
C VAL A 111 -2.78 11.76 15.50
N LYS A 112 -2.21 12.96 15.29
CA LYS A 112 -0.77 13.15 15.17
C LYS A 112 -0.03 12.68 16.42
N LEU A 113 -0.50 13.07 17.60
CA LEU A 113 0.08 12.66 18.88
C LEU A 113 -0.07 11.15 19.14
N LYS A 114 -1.21 10.57 18.77
CA LYS A 114 -1.57 9.19 19.11
C LYS A 114 -0.98 8.13 18.18
N TYR A 115 -0.87 8.43 16.88
CA TYR A 115 -0.50 7.43 15.86
C TYR A 115 0.80 7.76 15.12
N PHE A 116 1.29 9.00 15.25
CA PHE A 116 2.44 9.49 14.49
C PHE A 116 3.53 10.15 15.36
N SER A 117 3.38 10.14 16.69
CA SER A 117 4.42 10.63 17.62
C SER A 117 5.46 9.54 17.89
N PRO A 118 6.78 9.87 17.96
CA PRO A 118 7.83 8.94 18.35
C PRO A 118 7.59 8.26 19.69
N THR A 119 6.93 8.94 20.65
CA THR A 119 6.62 8.39 21.98
C THR A 119 5.55 7.29 21.91
N ALA A 120 4.64 7.34 20.92
CA ALA A 120 3.64 6.29 20.68
C ALA A 120 4.26 5.03 20.01
N LEU A 121 5.43 5.18 19.38
CA LEU A 121 6.20 4.07 18.82
C LEU A 121 7.01 3.30 19.88
N ASP A 122 7.24 3.88 21.07
CA ASP A 122 8.01 3.22 22.14
C ASP A 122 7.12 2.42 23.13
N GLU A 123 5.88 2.84 23.41
CA GLU A 123 5.03 2.13 24.38
C GLU A 123 4.29 0.90 23.82
N GLN A 124 4.12 0.79 22.51
CA GLN A 124 3.52 -0.40 21.87
C GLN A 124 4.53 -1.52 21.54
N TYR A 125 5.84 -1.27 21.68
CA TYR A 125 6.88 -2.27 21.42
C TYR A 125 7.42 -2.97 22.68
N LEU A 126 7.02 -2.55 23.89
CA LEU A 126 7.60 -3.09 25.14
C LEU A 126 6.64 -3.90 26.04
N SER A 127 5.38 -4.11 25.65
CA SER A 127 4.44 -4.84 26.52
C SER A 127 3.84 -6.07 25.84
N SER A 128 4.42 -7.23 26.17
CA SER A 128 3.77 -8.55 26.34
C SER A 128 4.03 -9.70 25.35
N ASP A 129 4.65 -9.49 24.17
CA ASP A 129 4.87 -10.62 23.22
C ASP A 129 6.34 -11.07 23.04
N THR A 130 7.29 -10.40 23.69
CA THR A 130 8.73 -10.67 23.52
C THR A 130 9.26 -11.90 24.29
N MET A 131 8.43 -12.64 25.04
CA MET A 131 8.92 -13.72 25.91
C MET A 131 8.46 -15.15 25.60
N LEU A 132 7.68 -15.43 24.55
CA LEU A 132 7.24 -16.83 24.29
C LEU A 132 7.35 -17.39 22.86
N PHE A 133 7.75 -16.64 21.83
CA PHE A 133 7.99 -17.23 20.49
C PHE A 133 9.46 -17.63 20.26
N LYS A 134 9.95 -18.57 21.08
CA LYS A 134 11.07 -19.44 20.70
C LYS A 134 10.53 -20.56 19.80
N SER A 135 10.73 -20.45 18.48
CA SER A 135 11.23 -21.51 17.58
C SER A 135 11.06 -21.08 16.10
N GLY A 136 12.12 -21.24 15.30
CA GLY A 136 12.33 -20.64 13.98
C GLY A 136 11.15 -20.61 13.00
N LYS A 137 10.63 -19.41 12.73
CA LYS A 137 9.72 -19.12 11.62
C LYS A 137 10.23 -17.88 10.89
N SER A 138 10.58 -18.04 9.61
CA SER A 138 10.84 -16.93 8.72
C SER A 138 9.53 -16.16 8.44
N ASN A 139 9.61 -14.83 8.49
CA ASN A 139 8.45 -13.95 8.47
C ASN A 139 8.05 -13.66 7.03
N PHE A 140 6.76 -13.78 6.72
CA PHE A 140 6.19 -13.45 5.40
C PHE A 140 6.56 -12.02 4.91
N VAL A 141 6.87 -11.13 5.85
CA VAL A 141 7.45 -9.79 5.60
C VAL A 141 8.74 -9.85 4.78
N ASP A 142 9.61 -10.82 5.05
CA ASP A 142 10.90 -10.97 4.36
C ASP A 142 10.71 -11.33 2.89
N VAL A 143 9.66 -12.10 2.56
CA VAL A 143 9.28 -12.42 1.18
C VAL A 143 8.83 -11.18 0.42
N VAL A 144 7.98 -10.35 1.03
CA VAL A 144 7.50 -9.12 0.39
C VAL A 144 8.66 -8.16 0.15
N HIS A 145 9.59 -8.04 1.10
CA HIS A 145 10.82 -7.27 0.94
C HIS A 145 11.72 -7.82 -0.16
N TYR A 146 11.90 -9.13 -0.19
CA TYR A 146 12.69 -9.79 -1.22
C TYR A 146 12.13 -9.50 -2.61
N ILE A 147 10.80 -9.58 -2.79
CA ILE A 147 10.14 -9.25 -4.05
C ILE A 147 10.42 -7.79 -4.42
N ALA A 148 10.16 -6.84 -3.52
CA ALA A 148 10.34 -5.41 -3.77
C ALA A 148 11.77 -5.06 -4.20
N ASN A 149 12.77 -5.63 -3.52
CA ASN A 149 14.18 -5.37 -3.81
C ASN A 149 14.71 -6.10 -5.07
N ASN A 150 13.97 -7.08 -5.59
CA ASN A 150 14.43 -7.92 -6.70
C ASN A 150 13.44 -7.96 -7.88
N VAL A 151 12.50 -7.01 -7.98
CA VAL A 151 11.53 -6.93 -9.09
C VAL A 151 12.17 -6.91 -10.49
N HIS A 152 13.41 -6.40 -10.58
CA HIS A 152 14.23 -6.32 -11.79
C HIS A 152 14.88 -7.66 -12.20
N LYS A 153 14.85 -8.67 -11.32
CA LYS A 153 15.44 -9.99 -11.56
C LYS A 153 14.37 -11.02 -11.94
N ASP A 154 14.82 -12.19 -12.40
CA ASP A 154 13.93 -13.36 -12.55
C ASP A 154 13.54 -13.86 -11.15
N LEU A 155 12.35 -13.49 -10.69
CA LEU A 155 11.82 -13.86 -9.39
C LEU A 155 11.07 -15.17 -9.48
N ARG A 156 11.61 -16.21 -8.84
CA ARG A 156 10.98 -17.53 -8.81
C ARG A 156 10.22 -17.75 -7.51
N GLU A 157 9.08 -18.41 -7.63
CA GLU A 157 8.23 -18.72 -6.47
C GLU A 157 8.94 -19.67 -5.51
N GLU A 158 9.78 -20.56 -6.05
CA GLU A 158 10.61 -21.49 -5.31
C GLU A 158 11.65 -20.78 -4.43
N GLU A 159 12.24 -19.68 -4.94
CA GLU A 159 13.20 -18.87 -4.18
C GLU A 159 12.51 -18.12 -3.05
N ALA A 160 11.34 -17.55 -3.32
CA ALA A 160 10.51 -16.90 -2.32
C ALA A 160 10.03 -17.88 -1.23
N ALA A 161 9.67 -19.11 -1.61
CA ALA A 161 9.30 -20.17 -0.68
C ALA A 161 10.48 -20.61 0.20
N ALA A 162 11.67 -20.72 -0.39
CA ALA A 162 12.89 -21.11 0.33
C ALA A 162 13.28 -20.09 1.42
N LEU A 163 13.08 -18.80 1.17
CA LEU A 163 13.29 -17.74 2.17
C LEU A 163 12.43 -17.93 3.41
N CYS A 164 11.25 -18.55 3.26
CA CYS A 164 10.36 -18.90 4.36
C CYS A 164 10.47 -20.33 4.89
N HIS A 165 11.45 -21.10 4.40
CA HIS A 165 11.56 -22.53 4.68
C HIS A 165 10.26 -23.30 4.39
N TYR A 166 9.51 -22.85 3.38
CA TYR A 166 8.26 -23.46 2.95
C TYR A 166 8.46 -24.27 1.68
N SER A 167 7.67 -25.33 1.54
CA SER A 167 7.54 -25.98 0.23
C SER A 167 6.84 -25.02 -0.75
N PRO A 168 7.18 -25.03 -2.05
CA PRO A 168 6.56 -24.14 -3.03
C PRO A 168 5.03 -24.24 -3.04
N ASN A 169 4.47 -25.46 -2.92
CA ASN A 169 3.02 -25.66 -2.90
C ASN A 169 2.34 -25.06 -1.66
N TYR A 170 2.97 -25.18 -0.48
CA TYR A 170 2.45 -24.54 0.73
C TYR A 170 2.56 -23.02 0.61
N PHE A 171 3.68 -22.52 0.08
CA PHE A 171 3.88 -21.11 -0.19
C PHE A 171 2.84 -20.56 -1.17
N SER A 172 2.56 -21.21 -2.30
CA SER A 172 1.54 -20.74 -3.27
C SER A 172 0.18 -20.53 -2.62
N LYS A 173 -0.26 -21.51 -1.83
CA LYS A 173 -1.55 -21.47 -1.12
C LYS A 173 -1.55 -20.38 -0.05
N LEU A 174 -0.47 -20.30 0.73
CA LEU A 174 -0.31 -19.31 1.79
C LEU A 174 -0.26 -17.89 1.21
N PHE A 175 0.55 -17.67 0.18
CA PHE A 175 0.74 -16.39 -0.50
C PHE A 175 -0.59 -15.93 -1.12
N ARG A 176 -1.29 -16.81 -1.84
CA ARG A 176 -2.62 -16.47 -2.38
C ARG A 176 -3.63 -16.12 -1.30
N ARG A 177 -3.63 -16.84 -0.18
CA ARG A 177 -4.50 -16.54 0.96
C ARG A 177 -4.14 -15.21 1.64
N LYS A 178 -2.84 -14.88 1.74
CA LYS A 178 -2.34 -13.68 2.43
C LYS A 178 -2.40 -12.41 1.58
N VAL A 179 -2.19 -12.52 0.27
CA VAL A 179 -2.06 -11.40 -0.67
C VAL A 179 -3.30 -11.28 -1.57
N GLY A 180 -4.15 -12.31 -1.63
CA GLY A 180 -5.35 -12.35 -2.48
C GLY A 180 -5.09 -12.68 -3.95
N MET A 181 -3.82 -12.86 -4.36
CA MET A 181 -3.42 -13.20 -5.72
C MET A 181 -2.22 -14.16 -5.73
N CYS A 182 -1.96 -14.80 -6.87
CA CYS A 182 -0.79 -15.68 -6.95
C CYS A 182 0.51 -14.86 -7.01
N PHE A 183 1.63 -15.49 -6.63
CA PHE A 183 2.95 -14.87 -6.59
C PHE A 183 3.32 -14.19 -7.92
N ARG A 184 3.11 -14.87 -9.05
CA ARG A 184 3.45 -14.33 -10.38
C ARG A 184 2.63 -13.09 -10.74
N ASP A 185 1.34 -13.08 -10.39
CA ASP A 185 0.48 -11.92 -10.62
C ASP A 185 0.92 -10.73 -9.78
N TYR A 186 1.29 -10.98 -8.51
CA TYR A 186 1.81 -9.95 -7.61
C TYR A 186 3.13 -9.34 -8.13
N VAL A 187 4.07 -10.18 -8.56
CA VAL A 187 5.33 -9.70 -9.18
C VAL A 187 5.04 -8.90 -10.44
N THR A 188 4.10 -9.36 -11.27
CA THR A 188 3.68 -8.64 -12.48
C THR A 188 3.14 -7.25 -12.13
N GLU A 189 2.26 -7.18 -11.13
CA GLU A 189 1.67 -5.91 -10.67
C GLU A 189 2.75 -4.92 -10.21
N LYS A 190 3.71 -5.40 -9.42
CA LYS A 190 4.84 -4.58 -8.96
C LYS A 190 5.72 -4.09 -10.11
N ARG A 191 6.00 -4.94 -11.09
CA ARG A 191 6.77 -4.56 -12.28
C ARG A 191 6.04 -3.52 -13.14
N ILE A 192 4.72 -3.61 -13.27
CA ILE A 192 3.92 -2.62 -14.01
C ILE A 192 3.82 -1.30 -13.26
N SER A 193 3.66 -1.32 -11.93
CA SER A 193 3.69 -0.10 -11.11
C SER A 193 5.03 0.62 -11.23
N LEU A 194 6.15 -0.12 -11.15
CA LEU A 194 7.48 0.44 -11.43
C LEU A 194 7.59 1.01 -12.85
N ALA A 195 7.10 0.29 -13.86
CA ALA A 195 7.14 0.75 -15.25
C ALA A 195 6.38 2.06 -15.44
N LYS A 196 5.18 2.20 -14.86
CA LYS A 196 4.40 3.44 -14.89
C LYS A 196 5.19 4.60 -14.31
N LYS A 197 5.79 4.40 -13.13
CA LYS A 197 6.62 5.41 -12.47
C LYS A 197 7.78 5.85 -13.37
N MET A 198 8.55 4.90 -13.90
CA MET A 198 9.69 5.19 -14.77
C MET A 198 9.30 5.85 -16.10
N LEU A 199 8.10 5.56 -16.62
CA LEU A 199 7.59 6.20 -17.83
C LEU A 199 7.28 7.69 -17.64
N LEU A 200 6.93 8.10 -16.41
CA LEU A 200 6.55 9.48 -16.06
C LEU A 200 7.73 10.31 -15.56
N GLU A 201 8.74 9.67 -14.94
CA GLU A 201 9.88 10.39 -14.35
C GLU A 201 10.90 10.87 -15.41
N GLU A 202 11.10 10.12 -16.50
CA GLU A 202 12.09 10.47 -17.53
C GLU A 202 11.58 10.22 -18.96
N ASP A 203 11.24 11.32 -19.63
CA ASP A 203 10.65 11.32 -20.97
C ASP A 203 11.60 10.76 -22.05
N SER A 204 12.92 10.87 -21.81
CA SER A 204 13.99 10.43 -22.72
C SER A 204 14.36 8.95 -22.57
N MET A 205 13.91 8.25 -21.52
CA MET A 205 14.25 6.84 -21.33
C MET A 205 13.65 5.98 -22.45
N LYS A 206 14.45 5.06 -23.01
CA LYS A 206 13.95 4.12 -24.01
C LYS A 206 13.02 3.09 -23.36
N ILE A 207 11.90 2.78 -23.99
CA ILE A 207 10.94 1.75 -23.51
C ILE A 207 11.63 0.40 -23.27
N ALA A 208 12.61 0.04 -24.10
CA ALA A 208 13.41 -1.17 -23.93
C ALA A 208 14.22 -1.17 -22.62
N TYR A 209 14.76 -0.01 -22.21
CA TYR A 209 15.48 0.13 -20.96
C TYR A 209 14.54 -0.01 -19.75
N ILE A 210 13.37 0.63 -19.81
CA ILE A 210 12.33 0.51 -18.77
C ILE A 210 11.88 -0.95 -18.62
N ALA A 211 11.63 -1.63 -19.74
CA ALA A 211 11.26 -3.05 -19.73
C ALA A 211 12.32 -3.89 -18.99
N TYR A 212 13.59 -3.66 -19.29
CA TYR A 212 14.72 -4.36 -18.64
C TYR A 212 14.78 -4.07 -17.13
N GLN A 213 14.67 -2.82 -16.72
CA GLN A 213 14.67 -2.43 -15.30
C GLN A 213 13.46 -2.98 -14.55
N CYS A 214 12.34 -3.19 -15.24
CA CYS A 214 11.16 -3.86 -14.69
C CYS A 214 11.27 -5.40 -14.73
N GLY A 215 12.44 -5.97 -15.07
CA GLY A 215 12.67 -7.42 -15.06
C GLY A 215 12.12 -8.17 -16.28
N TYR A 216 11.86 -7.48 -17.39
CA TYR A 216 11.48 -8.09 -18.66
C TYR A 216 12.64 -8.08 -19.66
N ARG A 217 13.04 -9.26 -20.13
CA ARG A 217 14.06 -9.40 -21.17
C ARG A 217 13.52 -9.23 -22.59
N ASP A 218 12.21 -9.44 -22.76
CA ASP A 218 11.51 -9.27 -24.03
C ASP A 218 10.61 -8.02 -23.96
N VAL A 219 10.96 -7.02 -24.75
CA VAL A 219 10.27 -5.73 -24.83
C VAL A 219 8.86 -5.86 -25.43
N SER A 220 8.67 -6.79 -26.37
CA SER A 220 7.37 -7.06 -26.99
C SER A 220 6.43 -7.73 -25.98
N TYR A 221 6.96 -8.68 -25.21
CA TYR A 221 6.21 -9.31 -24.12
C TYR A 221 5.83 -8.29 -23.03
N PHE A 222 6.79 -7.46 -22.59
CA PHE A 222 6.53 -6.35 -21.67
C PHE A 222 5.40 -5.46 -22.18
N SER A 223 5.47 -5.00 -23.43
CA SER A 223 4.48 -4.10 -24.01
C SER A 223 3.09 -4.72 -24.05
N ARG A 224 3.00 -6.03 -24.33
CA ARG A 224 1.73 -6.77 -24.30
C ARG A 224 1.16 -6.87 -22.89
N ILE A 225 1.99 -7.19 -21.89
CA ILE A 225 1.57 -7.29 -20.49
C ILE A 225 1.17 -5.92 -19.95
N PHE A 226 1.96 -4.88 -20.23
CA PHE A 226 1.65 -3.51 -19.85
C PHE A 226 0.30 -3.08 -20.42
N LYS A 227 0.09 -3.24 -21.73
CA LYS A 227 -1.21 -2.94 -22.36
C LYS A 227 -2.37 -3.75 -21.79
N LYS A 228 -2.16 -5.03 -21.49
CA LYS A 228 -3.19 -5.85 -20.85
C LYS A 228 -3.57 -5.31 -19.46
N LYS A 229 -2.61 -4.76 -18.72
CA LYS A 229 -2.79 -4.26 -17.35
C LYS A 229 -3.29 -2.83 -17.27
N THR A 230 -2.92 -1.98 -18.23
CA THR A 230 -3.20 -0.54 -18.20
C THR A 230 -4.20 -0.09 -19.26
N GLY A 231 -4.53 -0.94 -20.23
CA GLY A 231 -5.33 -0.60 -21.41
C GLY A 231 -4.53 0.11 -22.52
N LEU A 232 -3.34 0.62 -22.23
CA LEU A 232 -2.54 1.45 -23.12
C LEU A 232 -1.16 0.84 -23.39
N SER A 233 -0.60 1.09 -24.58
CA SER A 233 0.80 0.72 -24.82
C SER A 233 1.73 1.58 -23.93
N PRO A 234 2.94 1.11 -23.57
CA PRO A 234 3.89 1.94 -22.80
C PRO A 234 4.17 3.31 -23.44
N ALA A 235 4.30 3.35 -24.77
CA ALA A 235 4.53 4.60 -25.51
C ALA A 235 3.31 5.53 -25.46
N THR A 236 2.10 4.98 -25.65
CA THR A 236 0.86 5.75 -25.54
C THR A 236 0.64 6.26 -24.12
N TYR A 237 0.94 5.43 -23.11
CA TYR A 237 0.82 5.80 -21.71
C TYR A 237 1.71 7.01 -21.39
N ARG A 238 2.97 7.01 -21.83
CA ARG A 238 3.87 8.17 -21.68
C ARG A 238 3.38 9.43 -22.38
N GLN A 239 2.80 9.30 -23.57
CA GLN A 239 2.31 10.48 -24.29
C GLN A 239 1.05 11.09 -23.66
N GLN A 240 0.28 10.27 -22.94
CA GLN A 240 -1.01 10.67 -22.39
C GLN A 240 -0.91 11.27 -20.98
N PHE A 241 0.13 10.90 -20.22
CA PHE A 241 0.31 11.27 -18.81
C PHE A 241 1.71 11.85 -18.61
#